data_AF-A0A419YDS9-F1
#
_entry.id   AF-A0A419YDS9-F1
#
_cell.length_a   1.000
_cell.length_b   1.000
_cell.length_c   1.000
_cell.angle_alpha   90.00
_cell.angle_beta   90.00
_cell.angle_gamma   90.00
#
_symmetry.space_group_name_H-M   'P 1'
#
loop_
_entity.id
_entity.type
_entity.pdbx_description
1 polymer ?
#
loop_
_entity_poly.entity_id
_entity_poly.type
_entity_poly.pdbx_seq_one_letter_code
_entity_poly.pdbx_strand_id
1 'polypeptide(L)'
;MERRERVVGAVLGSAVGDALGAPFEFGAAGMFGQRYPGAAAMGGGGGWDPGEATDDTQLAVHLGESLVAAGGLDLPDVFERFRAWAAADPKDIGIQTEIVLGSGLPWDLAPRQTTFAPSRRPARTLAAPAENPSTPSTRASGRHAERTHRTPLRDGRRLSAEALPPRSTSGPRDAQPATAP
;
A
#
# COMPACT_ATOMS: atom_id res chain seq x y z
N MET A 1 -15.61 8.64 22.25
CA MET A 1 -15.32 9.22 20.93
C MET A 1 -16.65 9.40 20.20
N GLU A 2 -16.98 10.62 19.79
CA GLU A 2 -18.22 10.93 19.08
C GLU A 2 -18.20 10.38 17.64
N ARG A 3 -19.38 10.23 17.03
CA ARG A 3 -19.48 9.74 15.63
C ARG A 3 -18.69 10.64 14.67
N ARG A 4 -18.77 11.96 14.86
CA ARG A 4 -18.06 12.94 14.04
C ARG A 4 -16.55 12.75 14.10
N GLU A 5 -16.00 12.60 15.30
CA GLU A 5 -14.57 12.36 15.51
C GLU A 5 -14.08 11.10 14.81
N ARG A 6 -14.87 10.01 14.86
CA ARG A 6 -14.53 8.77 14.15
C ARG A 6 -14.51 8.95 12.64
N VAL A 7 -15.49 9.66 12.08
CA VAL A 7 -15.56 9.93 10.64
C VAL A 7 -14.39 10.79 10.19
N VAL A 8 -14.13 11.89 10.91
CA VAL A 8 -12.98 12.77 10.62
C VAL A 8 -11.66 12.00 10.72
N GLY A 9 -11.50 11.22 11.78
CA GLY A 9 -10.30 10.38 11.98
C GLY A 9 -10.12 9.31 10.90
N ALA A 10 -11.21 8.75 10.35
CA ALA A 10 -11.14 7.80 9.25
C ALA A 10 -10.66 8.47 7.95
N VAL A 11 -11.23 9.62 7.59
CA VAL A 11 -10.83 10.37 6.39
C VAL A 11 -9.38 10.83 6.49
N LEU A 12 -9.01 11.49 7.60
CA LEU A 12 -7.64 11.95 7.82
C LEU A 12 -6.66 10.78 7.94
N GLY A 13 -7.05 9.70 8.62
CA GLY A 13 -6.23 8.50 8.76
C GLY A 13 -5.95 7.81 7.42
N SER A 14 -6.91 7.83 6.49
CA SER A 14 -6.72 7.32 5.13
C SER A 14 -5.68 8.15 4.38
N ALA A 15 -5.81 9.48 4.38
CA ALA A 15 -4.86 10.37 3.71
C ALA A 15 -3.44 10.30 4.32
N VAL A 16 -3.36 10.23 5.65
CA VAL A 16 -2.07 10.02 6.35
C VAL A 16 -1.46 8.66 5.99
N GLY A 17 -2.28 7.61 5.92
CA GLY A 17 -1.81 6.27 5.55
C GLY A 17 -1.26 6.21 4.12
N ASP A 18 -1.97 6.84 3.19
CA ASP A 18 -1.57 6.99 1.79
C ASP A 18 -0.20 7.68 1.68
N ALA A 19 -0.10 8.93 2.16
CA ALA A 19 1.13 9.70 2.06
C ALA A 19 2.31 9.13 2.89
N LEU A 20 2.06 8.36 3.95
CA LEU A 20 3.11 7.58 4.65
C LEU A 20 3.59 6.38 3.83
N GLY A 21 2.69 5.75 3.06
CA GLY A 21 2.95 4.54 2.29
C GLY A 21 3.63 4.81 0.96
N ALA A 22 3.29 5.93 0.31
CA ALA A 22 3.73 6.26 -1.05
C ALA A 22 5.24 6.09 -1.31
N PRO A 23 6.15 6.55 -0.42
CA PRO A 23 7.60 6.40 -0.65
C PRO A 23 8.12 4.96 -0.65
N PHE A 24 7.33 4.01 -0.14
CA PHE A 24 7.70 2.62 0.01
C PHE A 24 7.02 1.71 -1.01
N GLU A 25 6.19 2.27 -1.89
CA GLU A 25 5.54 1.49 -2.93
C GLU A 25 6.58 0.82 -3.83
N PHE A 26 6.31 -0.43 -4.19
CA PHE A 26 7.21 -1.30 -4.97
C PHE A 26 8.56 -1.63 -4.30
N GLY A 27 8.78 -1.15 -3.07
CA GLY A 27 9.94 -1.48 -2.27
C GLY A 27 9.88 -2.88 -1.68
N ALA A 28 11.03 -3.35 -1.17
CA ALA A 28 11.08 -4.61 -0.44
C ALA A 28 10.26 -4.55 0.87
N ALA A 29 9.69 -5.67 1.27
CA ALA A 29 9.02 -5.79 2.55
C ALA A 29 9.98 -5.40 3.71
N GLY A 30 9.47 -4.68 4.71
CA GLY A 30 10.23 -4.24 5.87
C GLY A 30 10.98 -2.90 5.71
N MET A 31 11.03 -2.32 4.51
CA MET A 31 11.67 -1.01 4.25
C MET A 31 11.12 0.11 5.15
N PHE A 32 9.80 0.13 5.38
CA PHE A 32 9.17 1.10 6.29
C PHE A 32 9.71 0.99 7.72
N GLY A 33 9.74 -0.24 8.27
CA GLY A 33 10.22 -0.48 9.63
C GLY A 33 11.73 -0.26 9.80
N GLN A 34 12.52 -0.50 8.76
CA GLN A 34 13.94 -0.19 8.76
C GLN A 34 14.19 1.33 8.78
N ARG A 35 13.40 2.11 8.02
CA ARG A 35 13.50 3.57 8.01
C ARG A 35 12.95 4.20 9.29
N TYR A 36 11.89 3.63 9.85
CA TYR A 36 11.23 4.12 11.05
C TYR A 36 11.15 3.02 12.12
N PRO A 37 12.26 2.72 12.83
CA PRO A 37 12.27 1.71 13.90
C PRO A 37 11.47 2.12 15.15
N GLY A 38 10.91 3.34 15.16
CA GLY A 38 10.07 3.89 16.23
C GLY A 38 8.89 4.67 15.65
N ALA A 39 8.94 6.00 15.76
CA ALA A 39 7.89 6.86 15.22
C ALA A 39 8.09 7.09 13.72
N ALA A 40 7.00 6.98 12.96
CA ALA A 40 6.97 7.32 11.55
C ALA A 40 6.94 8.84 11.35
N ALA A 41 7.49 9.30 10.22
CA ALA A 41 7.42 10.69 9.78
C ALA A 41 7.03 10.76 8.31
N MET A 42 6.36 11.84 7.91
CA MET A 42 6.02 12.15 6.51
C MET A 42 7.28 12.59 5.75
N GLY A 43 8.21 11.68 5.50
CA GLY A 43 9.55 12.02 5.02
C GLY A 43 9.73 12.09 3.50
N GLY A 44 8.69 11.82 2.71
CA GLY A 44 8.79 11.67 1.26
C GLY A 44 9.72 10.53 0.82
N GLY A 45 10.10 10.52 -0.45
CA GLY A 45 10.94 9.50 -1.10
C GLY A 45 10.24 8.82 -2.26
N GLY A 46 11.01 8.12 -3.12
CA GLY A 46 10.43 7.42 -4.27
C GLY A 46 9.76 8.33 -5.31
N GLY A 47 10.12 9.61 -5.37
CA GLY A 47 9.48 10.62 -6.25
C GLY A 47 8.37 11.44 -5.59
N TRP A 48 8.06 11.15 -4.32
CA TRP A 48 7.06 11.87 -3.53
C TRP A 48 7.68 12.88 -2.57
N ASP A 49 7.07 14.05 -2.47
CA ASP A 49 7.41 15.06 -1.48
C ASP A 49 6.93 14.66 -0.09
N PRO A 50 7.53 15.19 0.99
CA PRO A 50 7.07 15.03 2.36
C PRO A 50 5.56 15.31 2.53
N GLY A 51 4.77 14.25 2.76
CA GLY A 51 3.33 14.38 3.00
C GLY A 51 2.48 14.53 1.75
N GLU A 52 3.07 14.41 0.56
CA GLU A 52 2.33 14.42 -0.69
C GLU A 52 1.41 13.21 -0.79
N ALA A 53 0.18 13.44 -1.26
CA ALA A 53 -0.85 12.42 -1.38
C ALA A 53 -0.91 11.84 -2.80
N THR A 54 -1.26 10.56 -2.92
CA THR A 54 -1.30 9.84 -4.20
C THR A 54 -2.70 9.86 -4.83
N ASP A 55 -2.90 9.05 -5.87
CA ASP A 55 -4.20 8.86 -6.52
C ASP A 55 -5.29 8.44 -5.52
N ASP A 56 -4.97 7.61 -4.51
CA ASP A 56 -5.90 7.17 -3.48
C ASP A 56 -6.59 8.35 -2.76
N THR A 57 -5.82 9.35 -2.30
CA THR A 57 -6.39 10.52 -1.63
C THR A 57 -7.03 11.49 -2.62
N GLN A 58 -6.43 11.70 -3.79
CA GLN A 58 -6.93 12.64 -4.78
C GLN A 58 -8.32 12.22 -5.30
N LEU A 59 -8.50 10.92 -5.60
CA LEU A 59 -9.80 10.36 -5.99
C LEU A 59 -10.81 10.40 -4.84
N ALA A 60 -10.38 10.18 -3.60
CA ALA A 60 -11.25 10.29 -2.43
C ALA A 60 -11.79 11.72 -2.22
N VAL A 61 -10.97 12.74 -2.48
CA VAL A 61 -11.40 14.16 -2.45
C VAL A 61 -12.47 14.41 -3.50
N HIS A 62 -12.23 14.01 -4.76
CA HIS A 62 -13.23 14.19 -5.82
C HIS A 62 -14.55 13.46 -5.55
N LEU A 63 -14.51 12.26 -4.97
CA LEU A 63 -15.71 11.57 -4.49
C LEU A 63 -16.42 12.38 -3.38
N GLY A 64 -15.68 12.88 -2.40
CA GLY A 64 -16.24 13.69 -1.31
C GLY A 64 -16.91 14.97 -1.81
N GLU A 65 -16.28 15.67 -2.74
CA GLU A 65 -16.84 16.87 -3.37
C GLU A 65 -18.10 16.56 -4.17
N SER A 66 -18.14 15.43 -4.89
CA SER A 66 -19.34 14.98 -5.61
C SER A 66 -20.50 14.69 -4.64
N LEU A 67 -20.23 13.96 -3.56
CA LEU A 67 -21.24 13.64 -2.53
C LEU A 67 -21.84 14.91 -1.91
N VAL A 68 -21.02 15.92 -1.65
CA VAL A 68 -21.48 17.21 -1.11
C VAL A 68 -22.31 17.98 -2.15
N ALA A 69 -21.84 18.05 -3.40
CA ALA A 69 -22.50 18.79 -4.47
C ALA A 69 -23.86 18.18 -4.85
N ALA A 70 -23.94 16.85 -4.94
CA ALA A 70 -25.15 16.13 -5.33
C ALA A 70 -26.08 15.82 -4.14
N GLY A 71 -25.63 15.98 -2.89
CA GLY A 71 -26.38 15.58 -1.70
C GLY A 71 -26.56 14.06 -1.57
N GLY A 72 -25.71 13.28 -2.25
CA GLY A 72 -25.83 11.83 -2.39
C GLY A 72 -24.85 11.29 -3.42
N LEU A 73 -24.91 9.98 -3.70
CA LEU A 73 -24.06 9.35 -4.70
C LEU A 73 -24.59 9.59 -6.11
N ASP A 74 -23.81 10.29 -6.93
CA ASP A 74 -24.03 10.48 -8.35
C ASP A 74 -22.84 9.88 -9.13
N LEU A 75 -23.02 8.65 -9.64
CA LEU A 75 -21.96 7.92 -10.35
C LEU A 75 -21.51 8.61 -11.65
N PRO A 76 -22.42 9.13 -12.51
CA PRO A 76 -22.02 9.99 -13.62
C PRO A 76 -21.10 11.16 -13.22
N ASP A 77 -21.46 11.92 -12.18
CA ASP A 77 -20.66 13.08 -11.72
C ASP A 77 -19.29 12.66 -11.18
N VAL A 78 -19.25 11.60 -10.35
CA VAL A 78 -17.97 11.03 -9.85
C VAL A 78 -17.07 10.62 -11.01
N PHE A 79 -17.63 9.94 -12.02
CA PHE A 79 -16.85 9.47 -13.16
C PHE A 79 -16.26 10.63 -13.98
N GLU A 80 -17.04 11.68 -14.26
CA GLU A 80 -16.55 12.84 -14.99
C GLU A 80 -15.48 13.61 -14.23
N ARG A 81 -15.60 13.72 -12.89
CA ARG A 81 -14.53 14.29 -12.05
C ARG A 81 -13.25 13.47 -12.13
N PHE A 82 -13.35 12.14 -12.05
CA PHE A 82 -12.19 11.26 -12.18
C PHE A 82 -11.56 11.36 -13.56
N ARG A 83 -12.35 11.48 -14.63
CA ARG A 83 -11.84 11.72 -15.98
C ARG A 83 -11.11 13.05 -16.10
N ALA A 84 -11.67 14.12 -15.54
CA ALA A 84 -11.03 15.43 -15.53
C ALA A 84 -9.70 15.39 -14.77
N TRP A 85 -9.65 14.68 -13.63
CA TRP A 85 -8.43 14.42 -12.88
C TRP A 85 -7.40 13.63 -13.69
N ALA A 86 -7.78 12.52 -14.32
CA ALA A 86 -6.88 11.71 -15.13
C ALA A 86 -6.34 12.48 -16.35
N ALA A 87 -7.17 13.33 -16.97
CA ALA A 87 -6.77 14.19 -18.08
C ALA A 87 -5.81 15.32 -17.65
N ALA A 88 -5.69 15.62 -16.36
CA ALA A 88 -4.76 16.58 -15.82
C ALA A 88 -3.35 16.00 -15.58
N ASP A 89 -3.08 14.78 -16.06
CA ASP A 89 -1.79 14.09 -15.98
C ASP A 89 -1.24 13.99 -14.53
N PRO A 90 -1.97 13.27 -13.64
CA PRO A 90 -1.56 13.14 -12.25
C PRO A 90 -0.24 12.38 -12.14
N LYS A 91 0.55 12.69 -11.10
CA LYS A 91 1.87 12.06 -10.85
C LYS A 91 1.79 10.53 -10.79
N ASP A 92 0.69 10.00 -10.26
CA ASP A 92 0.42 8.56 -10.22
C ASP A 92 -1.03 8.28 -10.63
N ILE A 93 -1.20 7.20 -11.38
CA ILE A 93 -2.49 6.64 -11.75
C ILE A 93 -2.31 5.15 -12.03
N GLY A 94 -3.12 4.32 -11.37
CA GLY A 94 -3.11 2.89 -11.65
C GLY A 94 -3.52 2.59 -13.10
N ILE A 95 -2.79 1.69 -13.77
CA ILE A 95 -3.03 1.28 -15.18
C ILE A 95 -4.52 0.98 -15.46
N GLN A 96 -5.20 0.25 -14.57
CA GLN A 96 -6.62 -0.06 -14.77
C GLN A 96 -7.50 1.19 -14.69
N THR A 97 -7.20 2.08 -13.76
CA THR A 97 -7.90 3.36 -13.59
C THR A 97 -7.70 4.23 -14.84
N GLU A 98 -6.46 4.36 -15.32
CA GLU A 98 -6.13 5.07 -16.56
C GLU A 98 -6.91 4.53 -17.76
N ILE A 99 -6.88 3.20 -17.95
CA ILE A 99 -7.60 2.54 -19.05
C ILE A 99 -9.12 2.79 -18.97
N VAL A 100 -9.72 2.69 -17.78
CA VAL A 100 -11.16 2.91 -17.59
C VAL A 100 -11.53 4.36 -17.89
N LEU A 101 -10.82 5.33 -17.30
CA LEU A 101 -11.14 6.75 -17.43
C LEU A 101 -10.77 7.32 -18.82
N GLY A 102 -9.75 6.77 -19.47
CA GLY A 102 -9.33 7.12 -20.82
C GLY A 102 -10.11 6.43 -21.95
N SER A 103 -11.02 5.50 -21.62
CA SER A 103 -11.71 4.66 -22.61
C SER A 103 -12.63 5.41 -23.58
N GLY A 104 -13.06 6.62 -23.23
CA GLY A 104 -14.09 7.38 -23.96
C GLY A 104 -15.51 6.80 -23.81
N LEU A 105 -15.68 5.73 -23.03
CA LEU A 105 -16.98 5.12 -22.76
C LEU A 105 -17.71 5.84 -21.61
N PRO A 106 -19.06 5.78 -21.56
CA PRO A 106 -19.81 6.30 -20.43
C PRO A 106 -19.54 5.50 -19.14
N TRP A 107 -19.82 6.12 -17.99
CA TRP A 107 -19.50 5.61 -16.65
C TRP A 107 -19.99 4.18 -16.37
N ASP A 108 -21.10 3.78 -16.97
CA ASP A 108 -21.75 2.49 -16.75
C ASP A 108 -21.19 1.36 -17.63
N LEU A 109 -20.54 1.73 -18.75
CA LEU A 109 -19.93 0.80 -19.70
C LEU A 109 -18.42 0.69 -19.52
N ALA A 110 -17.73 1.79 -19.19
CA ALA A 110 -16.28 1.84 -19.13
C ALA A 110 -15.68 0.73 -18.24
N PRO A 111 -16.10 0.55 -16.98
CA PRO A 111 -15.52 -0.48 -16.11
C PRO A 111 -15.78 -1.91 -16.62
N ARG A 112 -16.87 -2.13 -17.36
CA ARG A 112 -17.28 -3.46 -17.83
C ARG A 112 -16.53 -3.89 -19.08
N GLN A 113 -16.24 -2.93 -19.94
CA GLN A 113 -15.72 -3.20 -21.28
C GLN A 113 -14.20 -3.05 -21.36
N THR A 114 -13.57 -2.35 -20.41
CA THR A 114 -12.12 -2.18 -20.40
C THR A 114 -11.39 -2.99 -19.33
N THR A 115 -12.13 -3.64 -18.43
CA THR A 115 -11.53 -4.57 -17.47
C THR A 115 -11.11 -5.85 -18.18
N PHE A 116 -9.81 -6.00 -18.42
CA PHE A 116 -9.20 -7.30 -18.71
C PHE A 116 -8.98 -8.07 -17.39
N ALA A 117 -9.45 -9.31 -17.30
CA ALA A 117 -9.19 -10.19 -16.16
C ALA A 117 -7.92 -11.04 -16.38
N PRO A 118 -7.15 -11.44 -15.35
CA PRO A 118 -6.84 -10.79 -14.09
C PRO A 118 -5.46 -10.12 -14.15
N SER A 119 -5.37 -8.84 -13.79
CA SER A 119 -4.10 -8.29 -13.35
C SER A 119 -3.73 -8.97 -12.02
N ARG A 120 -2.50 -9.46 -11.86
CA ARG A 120 -1.97 -9.97 -10.57
C ARG A 120 -1.77 -8.87 -9.53
N ARG A 121 -2.32 -7.67 -9.74
CA ARG A 121 -2.22 -6.56 -8.79
C ARG A 121 -3.39 -6.69 -7.81
N PRO A 122 -3.14 -6.79 -6.50
CA PRO A 122 -4.24 -6.72 -5.54
C PRO A 122 -4.94 -5.38 -5.72
N ALA A 123 -6.26 -5.42 -5.91
CA ALA A 123 -7.09 -4.23 -5.87
C ALA A 123 -6.85 -3.53 -4.53
N ARG A 124 -6.43 -2.26 -4.57
CA ARG A 124 -6.28 -1.41 -3.39
C ARG A 124 -7.65 -1.30 -2.74
N THR A 125 -7.74 -1.76 -1.49
CA THR A 125 -9.00 -1.74 -0.76
C THR A 125 -9.21 -0.32 -0.24
N LEU A 126 -10.08 0.46 -0.88
CA LEU A 126 -10.71 1.60 -0.21
C LEU A 126 -11.35 1.05 1.07
N ALA A 127 -10.94 1.56 2.22
CA ALA A 127 -11.55 1.21 3.49
C ALA A 127 -13.01 1.71 3.48
N ALA A 128 -13.94 0.83 3.13
CA ALA A 128 -15.36 1.05 3.35
C ALA A 128 -15.64 1.15 4.87
N PRO A 129 -16.57 2.00 5.31
CA PRO A 129 -16.88 2.14 6.73
C PRO A 129 -17.44 0.82 7.28
N ALA A 130 -16.74 0.22 8.23
CA ALA A 130 -17.20 -0.97 8.92
C ALA A 130 -18.40 -0.64 9.82
N GLU A 131 -19.47 -1.42 9.69
CA GLU A 131 -20.52 -1.51 10.70
C GLU A 131 -19.92 -2.15 11.96
N ASN A 132 -19.84 -1.37 13.03
CA ASN A 132 -19.40 -1.70 14.41
C ASN A 132 -17.88 -1.57 14.74
N PRO A 133 -17.50 -0.75 15.74
CA PRO A 133 -16.11 -0.46 16.07
C PRO A 133 -15.60 -1.34 17.21
N SER A 134 -14.45 -1.98 17.01
CA SER A 134 -13.58 -2.41 18.11
C SER A 134 -12.12 -2.32 17.66
N THR A 135 -11.35 -1.55 18.44
CA THR A 135 -9.92 -1.15 18.37
C THR A 135 -8.90 -2.21 17.92
N PRO A 136 -7.66 -1.85 17.47
CA PRO A 136 -7.03 -0.52 17.27
C PRO A 136 -6.40 -0.31 15.87
N SER A 137 -6.70 0.84 15.22
CA SER A 137 -6.31 1.14 13.82
C SER A 137 -4.81 1.36 13.56
N THR A 138 -3.97 1.42 14.59
CA THR A 138 -2.53 1.71 14.42
C THR A 138 -1.66 0.48 14.14
N ARG A 139 -2.19 -0.74 14.29
CA ARG A 139 -1.45 -1.99 13.94
C ARG A 139 -1.93 -2.68 12.67
N ALA A 140 -3.04 -2.23 12.08
CA ALA A 140 -3.61 -2.84 10.89
C ALA A 140 -2.90 -2.36 9.62
N SER A 141 -2.52 -1.08 9.53
CA SER A 141 -1.82 -0.53 8.36
C SER A 141 -0.42 -1.12 8.17
N GLY A 142 0.32 -1.38 9.25
CA GLY A 142 1.63 -2.04 9.18
C GLY A 142 1.56 -3.52 8.75
N ARG A 143 0.47 -4.23 9.09
CA ARG A 143 0.31 -5.65 8.74
C ARG A 143 -0.31 -5.89 7.36
N HIS A 144 -0.94 -4.88 6.75
CA HIS A 144 -1.46 -5.01 5.38
C HIS A 144 -0.32 -4.98 4.35
N ALA A 145 0.72 -4.16 4.59
CA ALA A 145 1.94 -4.15 3.80
C ALA A 145 2.73 -5.48 3.86
N GLU A 146 2.62 -6.26 4.94
CA GLU A 146 3.33 -7.54 5.11
C GLU A 146 2.56 -8.78 4.62
N ARG A 147 1.26 -8.68 4.29
CA ARG A 147 0.40 -9.84 4.00
C ARG A 147 0.22 -10.19 2.51
N THR A 148 0.79 -9.42 1.59
CA THR A 148 0.65 -9.67 0.14
C THR A 148 1.64 -10.69 -0.44
N HIS A 149 2.52 -11.28 0.37
CA HIS A 149 3.46 -12.33 -0.07
C HIS A 149 3.35 -13.61 0.77
N ARG A 150 2.26 -14.35 0.60
CA ARG A 150 2.25 -15.79 0.94
C ARG A 150 2.37 -16.60 -0.35
N THR A 151 3.60 -16.95 -0.69
CA THR A 151 3.92 -17.88 -1.78
C THR A 151 3.38 -19.28 -1.43
N PRO A 152 2.56 -19.92 -2.27
CA PRO A 152 2.22 -21.32 -2.07
C PRO A 152 3.42 -22.17 -2.48
N LEU A 153 4.09 -22.81 -1.51
CA LEU A 153 5.00 -23.91 -1.80
C LEU A 153 4.13 -25.13 -2.19
N ARG A 154 4.20 -25.55 -3.46
CA ARG A 154 3.67 -26.83 -3.92
C ARG A 154 4.78 -27.89 -3.95
N ASP A 155 4.39 -29.05 -3.45
CA ASP A 155 5.00 -30.38 -3.51
C ASP A 155 6.43 -30.59 -3.01
N GLY A 156 6.53 -31.37 -1.94
CA GLY A 156 7.78 -31.93 -1.47
C GLY A 156 7.53 -32.91 -0.33
N ARG A 157 7.58 -34.18 -0.66
CA ARG A 157 7.56 -35.37 0.21
C ARG A 157 8.19 -35.13 1.59
N ARG A 158 7.59 -35.75 2.61
CA ARG A 158 8.17 -35.92 3.95
C ARG A 158 9.59 -36.49 3.83
N LEU A 159 10.55 -35.85 4.49
CA LEU A 159 11.72 -36.54 5.02
C LEU A 159 11.84 -36.17 6.50
N SER A 160 11.80 -37.21 7.31
CA SER A 160 11.80 -37.21 8.77
C SER A 160 13.15 -36.79 9.34
N ALA A 161 13.12 -36.22 10.54
CA ALA A 161 14.29 -35.93 11.37
C ALA A 161 14.83 -37.20 12.06
N GLU A 162 16.16 -37.36 12.06
CA GLU A 162 17.08 -38.11 12.97
C GLU A 162 18.35 -38.44 12.15
N ALA A 163 19.62 -38.36 12.59
CA ALA A 163 20.26 -38.21 13.90
C ALA A 163 21.73 -37.70 13.74
N LEU A 164 22.26 -37.15 14.85
CA LEU A 164 23.63 -36.70 15.26
C LEU A 164 24.88 -37.45 14.71
N PRO A 165 26.19 -37.08 14.98
CA PRO A 165 26.78 -36.17 16.00
C PRO A 165 28.00 -35.29 15.54
N PRO A 166 28.72 -34.53 16.42
CA PRO A 166 29.71 -33.51 16.04
C PRO A 166 31.16 -34.03 16.05
N ARG A 167 32.10 -33.25 15.47
CA ARG A 167 33.53 -33.43 15.71
C ARG A 167 34.24 -32.11 16.03
N SER A 168 34.74 -32.05 17.25
CA SER A 168 35.85 -31.18 17.67
C SER A 168 37.19 -31.85 17.34
N THR A 169 38.21 -31.09 16.97
CA THR A 169 39.59 -31.28 17.46
C THR A 169 40.37 -29.96 17.41
N SER A 170 40.88 -29.56 18.59
CA SER A 170 42.01 -28.67 18.91
C SER A 170 43.22 -28.82 17.97
N GLY A 171 43.92 -27.77 17.49
CA GLY A 171 44.85 -26.81 18.16
C GLY A 171 46.32 -27.12 17.75
N PRO A 172 47.39 -26.31 18.01
CA PRO A 172 47.50 -24.88 18.39
C PRO A 172 48.55 -24.03 17.58
N ARG A 173 48.47 -22.69 17.79
CA ARG A 173 49.50 -21.61 17.89
C ARG A 173 50.79 -21.61 17.03
N ASP A 174 51.08 -20.44 16.43
CA ASP A 174 52.19 -19.56 16.86
C ASP A 174 52.10 -18.14 16.25
N ALA A 175 52.73 -17.18 16.94
CA ALA A 175 52.53 -15.74 16.88
C ALA A 175 53.62 -14.97 16.10
N GLN A 176 53.21 -13.86 15.44
CA GLN A 176 53.81 -12.49 15.25
C GLN A 176 55.35 -12.21 15.30
N PRO A 177 55.88 -11.01 14.89
CA PRO A 177 55.34 -9.85 14.15
C PRO A 177 56.31 -9.22 13.07
N ALA A 178 55.90 -8.05 12.57
CA ALA A 178 56.45 -7.10 11.58
C ALA A 178 57.96 -6.78 11.55
N THR A 179 58.45 -6.36 10.37
CA THR A 179 59.37 -5.21 10.17
C THR A 179 59.23 -4.63 8.75
N ALA A 180 59.16 -3.30 8.66
CA ALA A 180 59.53 -2.46 7.50
C ALA A 180 60.95 -1.89 7.80
N PRO A 181 61.62 -1.05 6.98
CA PRO A 181 61.10 -0.03 6.05
C PRO A 181 61.07 -0.43 4.56
#